data_AF-A0A9E7C0K5-F1
#
_entry.id   AF-A0A9E7C0K5-F1
#
_cell.length_a   1.000
_cell.length_b   1.000
_cell.length_c   1.000
_cell.angle_alpha   90.00
_cell.angle_beta   90.00
_cell.angle_gamma   90.00
#
_symmetry.space_group_name_H-M   'P 1'
#
loop_
_entity.id
_entity.type
_entity.pdbx_description
1 polymer ?
#
loop_
_entity_poly.entity_id
_entity_poly.type
_entity_poly.pdbx_seq_one_letter_code
_entity_poly.pdbx_strand_id
1 'polypeptide(L)'
;MDAHEPIHVTVAGSGDDPRSTVDPPGVVIHRVPALHPDDVVTLPNGLRVTSVARTLVDCAQTESPRELCAMFRRAQELGLLDLDAVDACIARLEWRPSTRMLNAVIAEFRARQA
;
A
#
# COMPACT_ATOMS: atom_id res chain seq x y z
N MET A 1 0.33 -28.94 -2.07
CA MET A 1 0.84 -27.56 -2.00
C MET A 1 -0.29 -26.78 -1.38
N ASP A 2 -0.16 -26.43 -0.10
CA ASP A 2 -1.28 -25.85 0.64
C ASP A 2 -1.74 -24.56 -0.03
N ALA A 3 -3.01 -24.53 -0.41
CA ALA A 3 -3.64 -23.46 -1.17
C ALA A 3 -3.95 -22.26 -0.26
N HIS A 4 -2.93 -21.74 0.43
CA HIS A 4 -3.04 -20.48 1.12
C HIS A 4 -2.77 -19.33 0.15
N GLU A 5 -3.40 -18.19 0.42
CA GLU A 5 -3.12 -16.96 -0.30
C GLU A 5 -1.63 -16.60 -0.15
N PRO A 6 -0.95 -16.17 -1.23
CA PRO A 6 0.47 -15.86 -1.15
C PRO A 6 0.73 -14.71 -0.18
N ILE A 7 1.89 -14.77 0.47
CA ILE A 7 2.34 -13.68 1.33
C ILE A 7 2.98 -12.60 0.46
N HIS A 8 2.42 -11.40 0.49
CA HIS A 8 2.98 -10.24 -0.20
C HIS A 8 4.05 -9.57 0.68
N VAL A 9 5.27 -9.42 0.14
CA VAL A 9 6.40 -8.80 0.83
C VAL A 9 6.95 -7.65 -0.01
N THR A 10 7.15 -6.48 0.60
CA THR A 10 7.79 -5.34 -0.05
C THR A 10 9.25 -5.26 0.37
N VAL A 11 10.16 -5.23 -0.61
CA VAL A 11 11.61 -5.11 -0.38
C VAL A 11 12.19 -3.94 -1.15
N ALA A 12 13.27 -3.36 -0.61
CA ALA A 12 14.04 -2.35 -1.31
C ALA A 12 14.80 -3.00 -2.48
N GLY A 13 14.63 -2.49 -3.70
CA GLY A 13 15.34 -2.99 -4.88
C GLY A 13 14.60 -2.71 -6.19
N SER A 14 15.09 -3.32 -7.26
CA SER A 14 14.46 -3.29 -8.59
C SER A 14 14.14 -4.71 -9.07
N GLY A 15 13.01 -4.88 -9.76
CA GLY A 15 12.67 -6.12 -10.47
C GLY A 15 13.66 -6.48 -11.58
N ASP A 16 14.37 -5.48 -12.10
CA ASP A 16 15.35 -5.64 -13.17
C ASP A 16 16.78 -5.91 -12.65
N ASP A 17 16.98 -6.09 -11.33
CA ASP A 17 18.31 -6.41 -10.79
C ASP A 17 18.72 -7.82 -11.25
N PRO A 18 19.79 -7.96 -12.05
CA PRO A 18 20.22 -9.27 -12.59
C PRO A 18 20.72 -10.23 -11.50
N ARG A 19 20.94 -9.74 -10.27
CA ARG A 19 21.29 -10.54 -9.10
C ARG A 19 20.06 -11.00 -8.31
N SER A 20 18.86 -10.59 -8.70
CA SER A 20 17.62 -11.00 -8.03
C SER A 20 17.41 -12.50 -8.17
N THR A 21 17.23 -13.18 -7.04
CA THR A 21 16.89 -14.60 -7.00
C THR A 21 15.40 -14.81 -7.30
N VAL A 22 15.05 -16.06 -7.66
CA VAL A 22 13.66 -16.48 -7.79
C VAL A 22 12.92 -16.31 -6.46
N ASP A 23 11.68 -15.84 -6.52
CA ASP A 23 10.83 -15.67 -5.35
C ASP A 23 10.54 -17.03 -4.68
N PRO A 24 10.59 -17.12 -3.33
CA PRO A 24 10.28 -18.36 -2.63
C PRO A 24 8.84 -18.85 -2.92
N PRO A 25 8.59 -20.17 -2.93
CA PRO A 25 7.23 -20.69 -3.12
C PRO A 25 6.24 -20.10 -2.10
N GLY A 26 5.11 -19.57 -2.59
CA GLY A 26 4.07 -18.95 -1.75
C GLY A 26 4.35 -17.50 -1.31
N VAL A 27 5.42 -16.88 -1.81
CA VAL A 27 5.78 -15.48 -1.52
C VAL A 27 5.77 -14.68 -2.82
N VAL A 28 5.13 -13.50 -2.79
CA VAL A 28 5.16 -12.53 -3.89
C VAL A 28 5.99 -11.34 -3.43
N ILE A 29 7.12 -11.08 -4.11
CA ILE A 29 8.04 -9.99 -3.73
C ILE A 29 7.80 -8.75 -4.60
N HIS A 30 7.28 -7.69 -3.98
CA HIS A 30 7.16 -6.36 -4.56
C HIS A 30 8.47 -5.57 -4.33
N ARG A 31 9.16 -5.22 -5.41
CA ARG A 31 10.44 -4.48 -5.35
C ARG A 31 10.19 -3.01 -5.64
N VAL A 32 10.53 -2.15 -4.69
CA VAL A 32 10.33 -0.69 -4.75
C VAL A 32 11.55 0.06 -4.22
N PRO A 33 11.70 1.36 -4.49
CA PRO A 33 12.63 2.20 -3.74
C PRO A 33 12.42 2.04 -2.22
N ALA A 34 13.47 2.25 -1.43
CA ALA A 34 13.40 2.10 0.02
C ALA A 34 12.20 2.87 0.59
N LEU A 35 11.36 2.19 1.38
CA LEU A 35 10.19 2.80 1.99
C LEU A 35 10.60 3.90 2.96
N HIS A 36 9.84 5.00 2.95
CA HIS A 36 10.01 6.04 3.94
C HIS A 36 9.67 5.49 5.35
N PRO A 37 10.34 5.94 6.43
CA PRO A 37 10.04 5.46 7.79
C PRO A 37 8.56 5.54 8.18
N ASP A 38 7.88 6.64 7.86
CA ASP A 38 6.43 6.82 8.13
C ASP A 38 5.51 5.87 7.35
N ASP A 39 6.01 5.24 6.30
CA ASP A 39 5.26 4.26 5.51
C ASP A 39 5.34 2.85 6.11
N VAL A 40 6.07 2.68 7.22
CA VAL A 40 6.32 1.40 7.87
C VAL A 40 5.93 1.44 9.35
N VAL A 41 5.14 0.47 9.78
CA VAL A 41 4.76 0.26 11.18
C VAL A 41 5.42 -1.01 11.68
N THR A 42 5.96 -0.97 12.90
CA THR A 42 6.44 -2.17 13.58
C THR A 42 5.39 -2.64 14.57
N LEU A 43 4.89 -3.86 14.36
CA LEU A 43 3.92 -4.50 15.24
C LEU A 43 4.61 -4.94 16.56
N PRO A 44 3.85 -5.19 17.64
CA PRO A 44 4.42 -5.62 18.93
C PRO A 44 5.27 -6.90 18.86
N ASN A 45 5.05 -7.75 17.86
CA ASN A 45 5.85 -8.96 17.61
C ASN A 45 7.13 -8.69 16.80
N GLY A 46 7.45 -7.44 16.49
CA GLY A 46 8.62 -7.03 15.71
C GLY A 46 8.44 -7.10 14.20
N LEU A 47 7.30 -7.60 13.69
CA LEU A 47 7.05 -7.60 12.25
C LEU A 47 6.85 -6.18 11.74
N ARG A 48 7.53 -5.88 10.63
CA ARG A 48 7.38 -4.62 9.91
C ARG A 48 6.33 -4.81 8.83
N VAL A 49 5.30 -3.97 8.88
CA VAL A 49 4.21 -3.93 7.90
C VAL A 49 4.11 -2.53 7.31
N THR A 50 3.48 -2.40 6.16
CA THR A 50 3.14 -1.08 5.61
C THR A 50 2.15 -0.37 6.53
N SER A 51 2.28 0.95 6.65
CA SER A 51 1.25 1.76 7.30
C SER A 51 -0.08 1.64 6.55
N VAL A 52 -1.19 1.99 7.19
CA VAL A 52 -2.52 1.96 6.53
C VAL A 52 -2.53 2.88 5.31
N ALA A 53 -1.98 4.09 5.44
CA ALA A 53 -1.82 5.03 4.35
C ALA A 53 -1.02 4.41 3.19
N ARG A 54 0.12 3.79 3.50
CA ARG A 54 0.96 3.15 2.48
C ARG A 54 0.25 1.98 1.78
N THR A 55 -0.46 1.17 2.55
CA THR A 55 -1.22 0.02 2.03
C THR A 55 -2.29 0.45 1.04
N LEU A 56 -3.06 1.50 1.37
CA LEU A 56 -4.08 2.05 0.47
C LEU A 56 -3.47 2.57 -0.84
N VAL A 57 -2.29 3.20 -0.76
CA VAL A 57 -1.56 3.70 -1.93
C VAL A 57 -1.02 2.54 -2.79
N ASP A 58 -0.49 1.48 -2.17
CA ASP A 58 0.00 0.31 -2.89
C ASP A 58 -1.16 -0.42 -3.60
N CYS A 59 -2.31 -0.61 -2.92
CA CYS A 59 -3.50 -1.22 -3.51
C CYS A 59 -4.10 -0.40 -4.66
N ALA A 60 -3.93 0.92 -4.68
CA ALA A 60 -4.40 1.74 -5.80
C ALA A 60 -3.74 1.41 -7.15
N GLN A 61 -2.67 0.60 -7.15
CA GLN A 61 -2.02 0.14 -8.38
C GLN A 61 -2.65 -1.13 -8.97
N THR A 62 -3.27 -1.96 -8.13
CA THR A 62 -3.76 -3.30 -8.51
C THR A 62 -5.27 -3.41 -8.44
N GLU A 63 -5.90 -2.69 -7.51
CA GLU A 63 -7.32 -2.79 -7.22
C GLU A 63 -8.17 -1.91 -8.14
N SER A 64 -9.42 -2.33 -8.37
CA SER A 64 -10.40 -1.49 -9.05
C SER A 64 -10.81 -0.28 -8.18
N PRO A 65 -11.36 0.81 -8.77
CA PRO A 65 -11.86 1.94 -7.99
C PRO A 65 -12.88 1.54 -6.92
N ARG A 66 -13.71 0.53 -7.22
CA ARG A 66 -14.75 0.04 -6.29
C ARG A 66 -14.13 -0.65 -5.08
N GLU A 67 -13.15 -1.52 -5.31
CA GLU A 67 -12.43 -2.23 -4.25
C GLU A 67 -11.63 -1.24 -3.40
N LEU A 68 -10.93 -0.31 -4.04
CA LEU A 68 -10.19 0.74 -3.34
C LEU A 68 -11.12 1.58 -2.45
N CYS A 69 -12.28 2.01 -2.93
CA CYS A 69 -13.26 2.70 -2.10
C CYS A 69 -13.72 1.83 -0.91
N ALA A 70 -13.94 0.53 -1.11
CA ALA A 70 -14.32 -0.38 -0.03
C ALA A 70 -13.22 -0.48 1.04
N MET A 71 -11.95 -0.51 0.63
CA MET A 71 -10.80 -0.51 1.55
C MET A 71 -10.71 0.79 2.36
N PHE A 72 -10.91 1.95 1.72
CA PHE A 72 -10.98 3.24 2.43
C PHE A 72 -12.14 3.27 3.45
N ARG A 73 -13.32 2.75 3.08
CA ARG A 73 -14.47 2.63 4.01
C ARG A 73 -14.10 1.75 5.20
N ARG A 74 -13.47 0.61 4.94
CA ARG A 74 -13.07 -0.30 6.00
C ARG A 74 -12.05 0.32 6.95
N ALA A 75 -11.06 1.06 6.43
CA ALA A 75 -10.10 1.79 7.24
C ALA A 75 -10.79 2.88 8.09
N GLN A 76 -11.78 3.57 7.53
CA GLN A 76 -12.58 4.58 8.25
C GLN A 76 -13.39 3.95 9.39
N GLU A 77 -14.10 2.85 9.13
CA GLU A 77 -14.88 2.11 10.13
C GLU A 77 -14.03 1.60 11.30
N LEU A 78 -12.77 1.25 11.02
CA LEU A 78 -11.80 0.82 12.02
C LEU A 78 -11.15 1.99 12.78
N GLY A 79 -11.43 3.25 12.40
CA GLY A 79 -10.78 4.43 12.98
C GLY A 79 -9.30 4.57 12.60
N LEU A 80 -8.89 3.95 11.50
CA LEU A 80 -7.49 3.89 11.04
C LEU A 80 -7.21 4.79 9.83
N LEU A 81 -8.23 5.39 9.23
CA LEU A 81 -8.08 6.24 8.06
C LEU A 81 -7.57 7.63 8.45
N ASP A 82 -6.33 7.93 8.09
CA ASP A 82 -5.72 9.25 8.15
C ASP A 82 -5.44 9.75 6.72
N LEU A 83 -6.26 10.68 6.24
CA LEU A 83 -6.18 11.20 4.86
C LEU A 83 -4.94 12.09 4.65
N ASP A 84 -4.44 12.75 5.68
CA ASP A 84 -3.24 13.58 5.57
C ASP A 84 -1.99 12.69 5.49
N ALA A 85 -1.97 11.57 6.20
CA ALA A 85 -0.94 10.54 6.03
C ALA A 85 -0.99 9.89 4.63
N VAL A 86 -2.19 9.71 4.03
CA VAL A 86 -2.31 9.25 2.64
C VAL A 86 -1.67 10.27 1.69
N ASP A 87 -1.99 11.55 1.82
CA ASP A 87 -1.43 12.60 0.97
C ASP A 87 0.09 12.71 1.13
N ALA A 88 0.61 12.64 2.35
CA ALA A 88 2.05 12.61 2.61
C ALA A 88 2.72 11.39 1.96
N CYS A 89 2.08 10.21 2.03
CA CYS A 89 2.58 9.00 1.36
C CYS A 89 2.62 9.18 -0.18
N ILE A 90 1.59 9.79 -0.77
CA ILE A 90 1.56 10.08 -2.21
C ILE A 90 2.67 11.05 -2.60
N ALA A 91 2.87 12.12 -1.81
CA ALA A 91 3.90 13.13 -2.07
C ALA A 91 5.32 12.56 -2.06
N ARG A 92 5.55 11.46 -1.31
CA ARG A 92 6.84 10.76 -1.26
C ARG A 92 7.09 9.83 -2.45
N LEU A 93 6.05 9.45 -3.19
CA LEU A 93 6.18 8.56 -4.34
C LEU A 93 6.44 9.38 -5.60
N GLU A 94 7.55 9.10 -6.28
CA GLU A 94 7.76 9.58 -7.64
C GLU A 94 6.69 8.96 -8.56
N TRP A 95 5.85 9.84 -9.11
CA TRP A 95 4.87 9.68 -10.19
C TRP A 95 4.26 8.28 -10.40
N ARG A 96 2.93 8.14 -10.18
CA ARG A 96 2.17 6.95 -10.58
C ARG A 96 0.94 7.29 -11.43
N PRO A 97 0.64 6.56 -12.51
CA PRO A 97 -0.59 6.72 -13.30
C PRO A 97 -1.88 6.59 -12.48
N SER A 98 -1.83 5.84 -11.37
CA SER A 98 -2.95 5.59 -10.46
C SER A 98 -3.32 6.78 -9.57
N THR A 99 -2.50 7.84 -9.50
CA THR A 99 -2.75 8.98 -8.59
C THR A 99 -4.06 9.70 -8.90
N ARG A 100 -4.53 9.71 -10.15
CA ARG A 100 -5.83 10.34 -10.49
C ARG A 100 -7.02 9.61 -9.85
N MET A 101 -7.04 8.29 -9.94
CA MET A 101 -8.09 7.47 -9.32
C MET A 101 -8.03 7.62 -7.80
N LEU A 102 -6.83 7.49 -7.23
CA LEU A 102 -6.61 7.63 -5.79
C LEU A 102 -7.05 9.01 -5.27
N ASN A 103 -6.71 10.09 -5.96
CA ASN A 103 -7.15 11.44 -5.61
C ASN A 103 -8.68 11.60 -5.66
N ALA A 104 -9.36 10.96 -6.62
CA ALA A 104 -10.81 10.98 -6.69
C ALA A 104 -11.45 10.29 -5.49
N VAL A 105 -10.90 9.14 -5.06
CA VAL A 105 -11.33 8.44 -3.85
C VAL A 105 -11.08 9.31 -2.61
N ILE A 106 -9.89 9.90 -2.47
CA ILE A 106 -9.56 10.79 -1.33
C ILE A 106 -10.54 11.96 -1.25
N ALA A 107 -10.85 12.61 -2.38
CA ALA A 107 -11.81 13.70 -2.43
C ALA A 107 -13.22 13.27 -1.98
N GLU A 108 -13.66 12.07 -2.38
CA GLU A 108 -14.94 11.48 -1.96
C GLU A 108 -15.04 11.32 -0.44
N PHE A 109 -13.95 10.94 0.23
CA PHE A 109 -13.92 10.77 1.68
C PHE A 109 -13.78 12.09 2.43
N ARG A 110 -12.97 13.04 1.93
CA ARG A 110 -12.89 14.38 2.52
C ARG A 110 -14.26 15.08 2.52
N ALA A 111 -15.01 14.98 1.43
CA ALA A 111 -16.35 15.57 1.31
C ALA A 111 -17.38 15.02 2.31
N ARG A 112 -17.14 13.83 2.89
CA ARG A 112 -18.02 13.21 3.88
C ARG A 112 -17.62 13.47 5.33
N GLN A 113 -16.39 13.95 5.56
CA GLN A 113 -15.91 14.34 6.89
C GLN A 113 -16.17 15.82 7.20
N ALA A 114 -16.52 16.63 6.19
CA ALA A 114 -16.95 18.03 6.31
C ALA A 114 -18.44 18.14 6.63
#